data_AF-A0AAP5ICD3-F1
#
_entry.id   AF-A0AAP5ICD3-F1
#
_cell.length_a   1.000
_cell.length_b   1.000
_cell.length_c   1.000
_cell.angle_alpha   90.00
_cell.angle_beta   90.00
_cell.angle_gamma   90.00
#
_symmetry.space_group_name_H-M   'P 1'
#
loop_
_entity.id
_entity.type
_entity.pdbx_description
1 polymer ?
#
loop_
_entity_poly.entity_id
_entity_poly.type
_entity_poly.pdbx_seq_one_letter_code
_entity_poly.pdbx_strand_id
1 'polypeptide(L)'
;MESVTPTLEQSQALQIAFDILNYSLFDNTLPNCLITLSARGKSSGYFTPKRWNKAEADSHEIALNADLLGQQQLIFEVLARQMVSLWQHQYGSPMRPDYCNTEWATKMEEIGLIPSDTGQPGGKKTGFRVQHYVDPTGRFKQLIMNIPDDAFPWKTIVTGIRKAAKKTRIKYVCRRCDINVQGKPGLKIMCHTHNCNSWLIPEGSSVEVKSPLSELAF
;
A
#
# COMPACT_ATOMS: atom_id res chain seq x y z
N MET A 1 13.77 -33.95 20.11
CA MET A 1 13.25 -32.79 19.36
C MET A 1 14.45 -32.11 18.75
N GLU A 2 14.46 -31.93 17.43
CA GLU A 2 15.51 -31.12 16.80
C GLU A 2 15.52 -29.71 17.40
N SER A 3 16.73 -29.17 17.58
CA SER A 3 16.93 -27.80 18.04
C SER A 3 16.49 -26.84 16.93
N VAL A 4 15.33 -26.23 17.11
CA VAL A 4 14.80 -25.21 16.20
C VAL A 4 15.75 -24.00 16.19
N THR A 5 15.98 -23.39 15.01
CA THR A 5 16.85 -22.20 14.88
C THR A 5 16.07 -21.04 14.26
N PRO A 6 15.19 -20.37 15.03
CA PRO A 6 14.19 -19.45 14.47
C PRO A 6 14.77 -18.33 13.61
N THR A 7 15.90 -17.75 14.04
CA THR A 7 16.56 -16.69 13.28
C THR A 7 17.01 -17.16 11.91
N LEU A 8 17.61 -18.35 11.82
CA LEU A 8 18.12 -18.89 10.55
C LEU A 8 16.96 -19.25 9.63
N GLU A 9 15.97 -19.96 10.14
CA GLU A 9 14.76 -20.34 9.39
C GLU A 9 14.02 -19.11 8.85
N GLN A 10 13.83 -18.08 9.68
CA GLN A 10 13.13 -16.86 9.25
C GLN A 10 13.95 -16.08 8.21
N SER A 11 15.27 -16.00 8.38
CA SER A 11 16.15 -15.31 7.44
C SER A 11 16.20 -16.03 6.09
N GLN A 12 16.24 -17.37 6.11
CA GLN A 12 16.15 -18.20 4.91
C GLN A 12 14.81 -18.02 4.20
N ALA A 13 13.70 -18.02 4.93
CA ALA A 13 12.37 -17.78 4.35
C ALA A 13 12.26 -16.40 3.67
N LEU A 14 12.81 -15.36 4.28
CA LEU A 14 12.88 -14.02 3.69
C LEU A 14 13.71 -14.00 2.40
N GLN A 15 14.85 -14.70 2.39
CA GLN A 15 15.69 -14.83 1.20
C GLN A 15 14.97 -15.59 0.07
N ILE A 16 14.33 -16.73 0.39
CA ILE A 16 13.54 -17.51 -0.58
C ILE A 16 12.41 -16.66 -1.17
N ALA A 17 11.70 -15.89 -0.34
CA ALA A 17 10.65 -14.98 -0.81
C ALA A 17 11.19 -13.94 -1.79
N PHE A 18 12.36 -13.35 -1.52
CA PHE A 18 13.03 -12.44 -2.43
C PHE A 18 13.42 -13.13 -3.75
N ASP A 19 14.04 -14.32 -3.68
CA ASP A 19 14.49 -15.05 -4.87
C ASP A 19 13.32 -15.43 -5.78
N ILE A 20 12.20 -15.90 -5.21
CA ILE A 20 10.97 -16.22 -5.94
C ILE A 20 10.42 -14.98 -6.66
N LEU A 21 10.35 -13.84 -5.96
CA LEU A 21 9.89 -12.58 -6.54
C LEU A 21 10.86 -12.08 -7.62
N ASN A 22 12.17 -12.14 -7.38
CA ASN A 22 13.19 -11.66 -8.30
C ASN A 22 13.15 -12.46 -9.60
N TYR A 23 13.10 -13.79 -9.49
CA TYR A 23 12.95 -14.69 -10.63
C TYR A 23 11.66 -14.41 -11.41
N SER A 24 10.53 -14.32 -10.71
CA SER A 24 9.20 -14.32 -11.34
C SER A 24 8.74 -12.95 -11.84
N LEU A 25 9.23 -11.85 -11.25
CA LEU A 25 8.74 -10.49 -11.51
C LEU A 25 9.83 -9.54 -12.03
N PHE A 26 11.12 -9.88 -11.84
CA PHE A 26 12.25 -9.02 -12.18
C PHE A 26 13.31 -9.72 -13.04
N ASP A 27 12.97 -10.85 -13.66
CA ASP A 27 13.82 -11.63 -14.56
C ASP A 27 15.18 -11.99 -13.96
N ASN A 28 15.20 -12.17 -12.63
CA ASN A 28 16.37 -12.47 -11.82
C ASN A 28 17.52 -11.44 -11.94
N THR A 29 17.18 -10.18 -12.22
CA THR A 29 18.17 -9.12 -12.43
C THR A 29 18.60 -8.42 -11.15
N LEU A 30 17.77 -8.42 -10.09
CA LEU A 30 18.07 -7.63 -8.90
C LEU A 30 19.22 -8.23 -8.09
N PRO A 31 20.17 -7.40 -7.60
CA PRO A 31 21.21 -7.86 -6.70
C PRO A 31 20.61 -8.22 -5.33
N ASN A 32 21.23 -9.18 -4.66
CA ASN A 32 20.91 -9.47 -3.26
C ASN A 32 21.15 -8.25 -2.36
N CYS A 33 20.39 -8.18 -1.27
CA CYS A 33 20.53 -7.14 -0.25
C CYS A 33 20.14 -7.69 1.13
N LEU A 34 20.38 -6.90 2.19
CA LEU A 34 19.94 -7.32 3.52
C LEU A 34 18.43 -7.14 3.66
N ILE A 35 17.71 -8.21 3.94
CA ILE A 35 16.28 -8.19 4.25
C ILE A 35 16.13 -8.23 5.77
N THR A 36 15.58 -7.16 6.35
CA THR A 36 15.47 -7.03 7.81
C THR A 36 14.02 -6.86 8.25
N LEU A 37 13.73 -7.26 9.49
CA LEU A 37 12.42 -7.05 10.13
C LEU A 37 12.46 -5.79 11.04
N SER A 38 13.06 -4.72 10.55
CA SER A 38 13.37 -3.52 11.34
C SER A 38 12.35 -2.40 11.19
N ALA A 39 11.45 -2.44 10.20
CA ALA A 39 10.43 -1.42 10.02
C ALA A 39 9.38 -1.50 11.13
N ARG A 40 8.92 -0.35 11.64
CA ARG A 40 8.01 -0.26 12.79
C ARG A 40 6.96 0.84 12.62
N GLY A 41 5.99 0.84 13.53
CA GLY A 41 5.00 1.90 13.65
C GLY A 41 3.98 1.87 12.52
N LYS A 42 3.94 2.93 11.70
CA LYS A 42 3.03 3.04 10.54
C LYS A 42 3.69 2.62 9.22
N SER A 43 4.99 2.36 9.20
CA SER A 43 5.67 1.89 8.00
C SER A 43 5.44 0.40 7.82
N SER A 44 4.99 -0.02 6.63
CA SER A 44 4.90 -1.44 6.28
C SER A 44 6.27 -2.00 5.84
N GLY A 45 7.13 -1.13 5.29
CA GLY A 45 8.49 -1.45 4.87
C GLY A 45 9.11 -0.28 4.10
N TYR A 46 10.43 -0.31 3.90
CA TYR A 46 11.18 0.68 3.14
C TYR A 46 12.45 0.09 2.54
N PHE A 47 12.96 0.74 1.50
CA PHE A 47 14.25 0.46 0.89
C PHE A 47 15.28 1.51 1.31
N THR A 48 16.52 1.12 1.60
CA THR A 48 17.62 2.04 1.88
C THR A 48 18.86 1.65 1.08
N PRO A 49 19.33 2.50 0.15
CA PRO A 49 20.48 2.17 -0.67
C PRO A 49 21.78 2.25 0.14
N LYS A 50 22.74 1.34 -0.14
CA LYS A 50 24.10 1.35 0.44
C LYS A 50 24.11 1.53 1.96
N ARG A 51 23.21 0.82 2.64
CA ARG A 51 23.02 0.92 4.10
C ARG A 51 24.12 0.20 4.87
N TRP A 52 24.60 -0.90 4.32
CA TRP A 52 25.51 -1.82 4.98
C TRP A 52 26.81 -1.92 4.20
N ASN A 53 27.91 -2.13 4.89
CA ASN A 53 29.21 -2.37 4.29
C ASN A 53 29.85 -3.62 4.89
N LYS A 54 30.56 -4.37 4.05
CA LYS A 54 31.42 -5.48 4.45
C LYS A 54 32.73 -5.33 3.70
N ALA A 55 33.77 -4.87 4.41
CA ALA A 55 35.03 -4.45 3.81
C ALA A 55 34.79 -3.44 2.67
N GLU A 56 35.15 -3.78 1.43
CA GLU A 56 35.03 -2.91 0.25
C GLU A 56 33.68 -3.04 -0.50
N ALA A 57 32.76 -3.87 -0.01
CA ALA A 57 31.45 -4.08 -0.65
C ALA A 57 30.31 -3.44 0.16
N ASP A 58 29.54 -2.58 -0.49
CA ASP A 58 28.28 -2.04 0.04
C ASP A 58 27.10 -2.95 -0.32
N SER A 59 26.09 -2.98 0.55
CA SER A 59 24.80 -3.64 0.32
C SER A 59 23.63 -2.72 0.67
N HIS A 60 22.55 -2.85 -0.09
CA HIS A 60 21.29 -2.19 0.23
C HIS A 60 20.57 -2.89 1.38
N GLU A 61 19.49 -2.26 1.84
CA GLU A 61 18.54 -2.84 2.80
C GLU A 61 17.12 -2.78 2.25
N ILE A 62 16.38 -3.87 2.42
CA ILE A 62 14.91 -3.88 2.40
C ILE A 62 14.44 -4.20 3.81
N ALA A 63 13.86 -3.22 4.49
CA ALA A 63 13.28 -3.39 5.81
C ALA A 63 11.77 -3.65 5.68
N LEU A 64 11.30 -4.74 6.28
CA LEU A 64 9.89 -5.11 6.39
C LEU A 64 9.40 -4.93 7.83
N ASN A 65 8.11 -4.69 7.99
CA ASN A 65 7.50 -4.62 9.32
C ASN A 65 7.11 -6.02 9.79
N ALA A 66 7.65 -6.44 10.94
CA ALA A 66 7.36 -7.74 11.54
C ALA A 66 5.86 -7.96 11.82
N ASP A 67 5.06 -6.90 12.04
CA ASP A 67 3.60 -6.99 12.25
C ASP A 67 2.86 -7.57 11.01
N LEU A 68 3.52 -7.64 9.85
CA LEU A 68 3.00 -8.28 8.64
C LEU A 68 3.21 -9.80 8.63
N LEU A 69 4.08 -10.35 9.49
CA LEU A 69 4.29 -11.79 9.58
C LEU A 69 3.02 -12.47 10.10
N GLY A 70 2.39 -13.28 9.26
CA GLY A 70 1.05 -13.83 9.44
C GLY A 70 0.00 -13.28 8.46
N GLN A 71 0.34 -12.22 7.71
CA GLN A 71 -0.43 -11.67 6.59
C GLN A 71 0.31 -11.96 5.28
N GLN A 72 0.29 -13.22 4.85
CA GLN A 72 1.13 -13.77 3.77
C GLN A 72 1.16 -12.90 2.52
N GLN A 73 0.01 -12.65 1.90
CA GLN A 73 -0.04 -11.85 0.68
C GLN A 73 0.53 -10.44 0.90
N LEU A 74 0.20 -9.79 2.03
CA LEU A 74 0.60 -8.42 2.29
C LEU A 74 2.12 -8.26 2.52
N ILE A 75 2.79 -9.21 3.17
CA ILE A 75 4.24 -9.14 3.33
C ILE A 75 4.96 -9.32 1.98
N PHE A 76 4.45 -10.19 1.09
CA PHE A 76 4.95 -10.32 -0.28
C PHE A 76 4.71 -9.05 -1.11
N GLU A 77 3.53 -8.42 -0.98
CA GLU A 77 3.19 -7.16 -1.64
C GLU A 77 4.19 -6.06 -1.25
N VAL A 78 4.47 -5.93 0.05
CA VAL A 78 5.40 -4.93 0.58
C VAL A 78 6.84 -5.22 0.15
N LEU A 79 7.27 -6.49 0.17
CA LEU A 79 8.59 -6.90 -0.31
C LEU A 79 8.76 -6.58 -1.80
N ALA A 80 7.83 -7.00 -2.65
CA ALA A 80 7.87 -6.73 -4.09
C ALA A 80 7.89 -5.22 -4.38
N ARG A 81 7.11 -4.42 -3.64
CA ARG A 81 7.17 -2.96 -3.72
C ARG A 81 8.55 -2.40 -3.39
N GLN A 82 9.21 -2.89 -2.34
CA GLN A 82 10.57 -2.43 -2.01
C GLN A 82 11.58 -2.91 -3.05
N MET A 83 11.36 -4.08 -3.67
CA MET A 83 12.16 -4.56 -4.79
C MET A 83 12.02 -3.68 -6.03
N VAL A 84 10.87 -3.04 -6.28
CA VAL A 84 10.76 -1.99 -7.31
C VAL A 84 11.64 -0.77 -6.99
N SER A 85 11.69 -0.37 -5.71
CA SER A 85 12.59 0.72 -5.28
C SER A 85 14.07 0.34 -5.46
N LEU A 86 14.43 -0.92 -5.17
CA LEU A 86 15.77 -1.46 -5.46
C LEU A 86 16.06 -1.47 -6.97
N TRP A 87 15.14 -1.99 -7.78
CA TRP A 87 15.23 -2.01 -9.24
C TRP A 87 15.47 -0.61 -9.80
N GLN A 88 14.66 0.37 -9.38
CA GLN A 88 14.80 1.73 -9.86
C GLN A 88 16.13 2.35 -9.43
N HIS A 89 16.63 2.04 -8.24
CA HIS A 89 17.94 2.51 -7.81
C HIS A 89 19.08 1.94 -8.66
N GLN A 90 18.96 0.70 -9.12
CA GLN A 90 19.98 0.02 -9.92
C GLN A 90 19.95 0.40 -11.40
N TYR A 91 18.75 0.53 -11.97
CA TYR A 91 18.56 0.58 -13.43
C TYR A 91 17.76 1.79 -13.91
N GLY A 92 17.20 2.57 -12.98
CA GLY A 92 16.33 3.70 -13.28
C GLY A 92 16.87 5.02 -12.74
N SER A 93 15.97 6.00 -12.67
CA SER A 93 16.26 7.36 -12.23
C SER A 93 15.35 7.79 -11.08
N PRO A 94 15.67 7.42 -9.83
CA PRO A 94 14.92 7.89 -8.67
C PRO A 94 15.12 9.40 -8.50
N MET A 95 14.05 10.12 -8.14
CA MET A 95 14.09 11.59 -8.10
C MET A 95 14.39 12.15 -6.71
N ARG A 96 13.58 11.78 -5.71
CA ARG A 96 13.74 12.15 -4.30
C ARG A 96 13.51 10.90 -3.45
N PRO A 97 14.11 10.81 -2.25
CA PRO A 97 13.78 9.76 -1.31
C PRO A 97 12.26 9.66 -1.12
N ASP A 98 11.74 8.44 -1.09
CA ASP A 98 10.32 8.08 -0.92
C ASP A 98 9.33 8.60 -1.98
N TYR A 99 9.78 9.38 -2.97
CA TYR A 99 8.90 9.88 -4.03
C TYR A 99 8.72 8.82 -5.11
N CYS A 100 7.49 8.35 -5.27
CA CYS A 100 7.11 7.43 -6.35
C CYS A 100 6.89 8.25 -7.63
N ASN A 101 7.82 8.18 -8.59
CA ASN A 101 7.71 8.82 -9.90
C ASN A 101 7.02 7.89 -10.93
N THR A 102 6.90 8.35 -12.18
CA THR A 102 6.25 7.59 -13.25
C THR A 102 6.97 6.28 -13.56
N GLU A 103 8.31 6.26 -13.59
CA GLU A 103 9.08 5.05 -13.88
C GLU A 103 8.85 3.97 -12.80
N TRP A 104 8.88 4.36 -11.53
CA TRP A 104 8.54 3.47 -10.42
C TRP A 104 7.09 2.94 -10.55
N ALA A 105 6.16 3.83 -10.90
CA ALA A 105 4.76 3.47 -11.06
C ALA A 105 4.56 2.47 -12.21
N THR A 106 5.19 2.70 -13.36
CA THR A 106 5.17 1.78 -14.50
C THR A 106 5.70 0.42 -14.09
N LYS A 107 6.83 0.35 -13.36
CA LYS A 107 7.39 -0.93 -12.93
C LYS A 107 6.49 -1.69 -11.95
N MET A 108 5.84 -0.97 -11.03
CA MET A 108 4.82 -1.54 -10.14
C MET A 108 3.67 -2.17 -10.94
N GLU A 109 3.17 -1.49 -11.98
CA GLU A 109 2.12 -2.00 -12.84
C GLU A 109 2.56 -3.23 -13.64
N GLU A 110 3.78 -3.23 -14.18
CA GLU A 110 4.36 -4.40 -14.88
C GLU A 110 4.37 -5.67 -14.02
N ILE A 111 4.66 -5.54 -12.73
CA ILE A 111 4.67 -6.67 -11.81
C ILE A 111 3.28 -7.03 -11.27
N GLY A 112 2.24 -6.26 -11.61
CA GLY A 112 0.85 -6.51 -11.19
C GLY A 112 0.44 -5.87 -9.86
N LEU A 113 1.19 -4.88 -9.37
CA LEU A 113 0.83 -4.07 -8.21
C LEU A 113 0.46 -2.66 -8.67
N ILE A 114 -0.80 -2.28 -8.62
CA ILE A 114 -1.25 -1.01 -9.21
C ILE A 114 -1.09 0.14 -8.22
N PRO A 115 -0.24 1.15 -8.50
CA PRO A 115 -0.06 2.30 -7.62
C PRO A 115 -1.33 3.14 -7.47
N SER A 116 -1.59 3.62 -6.26
CA SER A 116 -2.72 4.52 -5.99
C SER A 116 -2.54 5.28 -4.67
N ASP A 117 -2.66 6.60 -4.69
CA ASP A 117 -2.67 7.44 -3.49
C ASP A 117 -3.86 7.17 -2.55
N THR A 118 -4.95 6.61 -3.07
CA THR A 118 -6.12 6.17 -2.29
C THR A 118 -6.07 4.69 -1.91
N GLY A 119 -5.13 3.92 -2.47
CA GLY A 119 -5.09 2.46 -2.37
C GLY A 119 -6.24 1.76 -3.11
N GLN A 120 -6.93 2.47 -4.00
CA GLN A 120 -8.08 1.98 -4.78
C GLN A 120 -7.99 2.42 -6.26
N PRO A 121 -8.74 1.79 -7.18
CA PRO A 121 -8.79 2.22 -8.57
C PRO A 121 -9.13 3.71 -8.73
N GLY A 122 -8.51 4.38 -9.71
CA GLY A 122 -8.73 5.80 -10.01
C GLY A 122 -7.91 6.78 -9.16
N GLY A 123 -7.10 6.31 -8.20
CA GLY A 123 -6.15 7.17 -7.48
C GLY A 123 -4.95 7.59 -8.34
N LYS A 124 -4.22 8.61 -7.86
CA LYS A 124 -2.97 9.06 -8.50
C LYS A 124 -1.88 8.01 -8.30
N LYS A 125 -1.11 7.76 -9.35
CA LYS A 125 -0.06 6.73 -9.38
C LYS A 125 1.31 7.21 -8.88
N THR A 126 1.50 8.52 -8.68
CA THR A 126 2.78 9.15 -8.33
C THR A 126 2.64 10.07 -7.11
N GLY A 127 3.75 10.31 -6.39
CA GLY A 127 3.78 11.15 -5.19
C GLY A 127 4.50 10.50 -4.00
N PHE A 128 4.52 11.20 -2.86
CA PHE A 128 5.16 10.72 -1.61
C PHE A 128 4.34 9.69 -0.83
N ARG A 129 3.02 9.61 -1.05
CA ARG A 129 2.09 8.77 -0.27
C ARG A 129 1.25 7.88 -1.18
N VAL A 130 1.94 7.24 -2.12
CA VAL A 130 1.32 6.29 -3.05
C VAL A 130 1.28 4.93 -2.36
N GLN A 131 0.07 4.37 -2.21
CA GLN A 131 -0.14 2.98 -1.81
C GLN A 131 -0.24 2.11 -3.07
N HIS A 132 -0.82 0.92 -2.96
CA HIS A 132 -1.13 0.09 -4.12
C HIS A 132 -2.31 -0.85 -3.82
N TYR A 133 -2.84 -1.47 -4.86
CA TYR A 133 -3.71 -2.62 -4.77
C TYR A 133 -3.24 -3.67 -5.78
N VAL A 134 -3.61 -4.93 -5.56
CA VAL A 134 -3.22 -6.04 -6.44
C VAL A 134 -4.14 -6.07 -7.67
N ASP A 135 -3.55 -6.16 -8.86
CA ASP A 135 -4.30 -6.51 -10.08
C ASP A 135 -4.72 -7.99 -9.97
N PRO A 136 -6.03 -8.31 -9.96
CA PRO A 136 -6.51 -9.69 -9.81
C PRO A 136 -6.05 -10.62 -10.95
N THR A 137 -5.66 -10.07 -12.10
CA THR A 137 -5.18 -10.79 -13.27
C THR A 137 -3.66 -10.68 -13.48
N GLY A 138 -2.98 -9.86 -12.69
CA GLY A 138 -1.56 -9.52 -12.87
C GLY A 138 -0.59 -10.61 -12.39
N ARG A 139 0.69 -10.46 -12.80
CA ARG A 139 1.77 -11.42 -12.51
C ARG A 139 1.93 -11.70 -11.03
N PHE A 140 1.91 -10.67 -10.18
CA PHE A 140 1.99 -10.83 -8.73
C PHE A 140 0.89 -11.74 -8.20
N LYS A 141 -0.38 -11.52 -8.61
CA LYS A 141 -1.50 -12.33 -8.10
C LYS A 141 -1.38 -13.78 -8.53
N GLN A 142 -1.01 -14.04 -9.79
CA GLN A 142 -0.78 -15.38 -10.31
C GLN A 142 0.35 -16.10 -9.56
N LEU A 143 1.43 -15.39 -9.24
CA LEU A 143 2.54 -15.94 -8.47
C LEU A 143 2.12 -16.31 -7.05
N ILE A 144 1.50 -15.38 -6.31
CA ILE A 144 1.15 -15.60 -4.91
C ILE A 144 0.13 -16.73 -4.72
N MET A 145 -0.77 -16.96 -5.68
CA MET A 145 -1.70 -18.10 -5.63
C MET A 145 -1.01 -19.46 -5.54
N ASN A 146 0.26 -19.56 -5.96
CA ASN A 146 1.04 -20.79 -5.96
C ASN A 146 2.04 -20.87 -4.79
N ILE A 147 2.11 -19.84 -3.93
CA ILE A 147 2.99 -19.84 -2.76
C ILE A 147 2.23 -20.42 -1.56
N PRO A 148 2.80 -21.38 -0.82
CA PRO A 148 2.20 -21.91 0.40
C PRO A 148 1.91 -20.82 1.45
N ASP A 149 0.84 -20.99 2.23
CA ASP A 149 0.42 -20.06 3.29
C ASP A 149 1.38 -20.03 4.51
N ASP A 150 2.34 -20.95 4.55
CA ASP A 150 3.37 -21.11 5.58
C ASP A 150 4.78 -20.74 5.10
N ALA A 151 4.92 -20.02 3.97
CA ALA A 151 6.24 -19.64 3.45
C ALA A 151 7.09 -18.80 4.43
N PHE A 152 6.48 -18.21 5.47
CA PHE A 152 7.21 -17.65 6.61
C PHE A 152 6.93 -18.49 7.87
N PRO A 153 7.94 -19.18 8.41
CA PRO A 153 7.75 -20.13 9.52
C PRO A 153 7.41 -19.44 10.84
N TRP A 154 7.87 -18.20 11.07
CA TRP A 154 7.64 -17.45 12.29
C TRP A 154 6.71 -16.27 12.06
N LYS A 155 5.67 -16.18 12.89
CA LYS A 155 4.63 -15.14 12.81
C LYS A 155 4.68 -14.25 14.04
N THR A 156 4.34 -12.97 13.86
CA THR A 156 4.23 -12.07 15.01
C THR A 156 2.97 -12.42 15.78
N ILE A 157 3.11 -12.64 17.09
CA ILE A 157 1.97 -12.75 17.98
C ILE A 157 1.40 -11.34 18.15
N VAL A 158 0.41 -11.00 17.32
CA VAL A 158 -0.25 -9.70 17.39
C VAL A 158 -1.17 -9.70 18.62
N THR A 159 -0.66 -9.23 19.76
CA THR A 159 -1.44 -8.99 20.98
C THR A 159 -2.33 -7.76 20.77
N GLY A 160 -3.48 -7.97 20.13
CA GLY A 160 -4.46 -6.93 19.84
C GLY A 160 -4.49 -6.60 18.35
N ILE A 161 -5.50 -7.15 17.67
CA ILE A 161 -5.84 -6.83 16.29
C ILE A 161 -5.88 -5.31 16.13
N ARG A 162 -4.88 -4.72 15.44
CA ARG A 162 -5.02 -3.34 14.95
C ARG A 162 -6.09 -3.36 13.87
N LYS A 163 -7.35 -3.15 14.27
CA LYS A 163 -8.48 -2.97 13.36
C LYS A 163 -8.07 -1.95 12.30
N ALA A 164 -8.33 -2.26 11.03
CA ALA A 164 -8.16 -1.30 9.93
C ALA A 164 -8.72 0.05 10.36
N ALA A 165 -7.91 1.10 10.25
CA ALA A 165 -8.32 2.44 10.67
C ALA A 165 -9.57 2.82 9.89
N LYS A 166 -10.73 2.87 10.57
CA LYS A 166 -11.98 3.31 9.96
C LYS A 166 -11.75 4.69 9.34
N LYS A 167 -12.16 4.90 8.08
CA LYS A 167 -12.16 6.23 7.47
C LYS A 167 -12.94 7.17 8.40
N THR A 168 -12.23 8.09 9.06
CA THR A 168 -12.82 9.02 10.03
C THR A 168 -13.51 10.20 9.35
N ARG A 169 -13.31 10.36 8.03
CA ARG A 169 -13.85 11.44 7.23
C ARG A 169 -14.30 10.93 5.85
N ILE A 170 -15.43 11.46 5.39
CA ILE A 170 -15.97 11.29 4.03
C ILE A 170 -16.18 12.66 3.41
N LYS A 171 -16.19 12.72 2.07
CA LYS A 171 -16.43 13.95 1.31
C LYS A 171 -17.94 14.14 1.13
N TYR A 172 -18.42 15.31 1.51
CA TYR A 172 -19.77 15.80 1.26
C TYR A 172 -19.71 16.83 0.13
N VAL A 173 -20.67 16.78 -0.79
CA VAL A 173 -20.72 17.65 -1.98
C VAL A 173 -22.07 18.33 -2.04
N CYS A 174 -22.06 19.65 -2.23
CA CYS A 174 -23.24 20.43 -2.59
C CYS A 174 -23.43 20.33 -4.10
N ARG A 175 -24.44 19.60 -4.57
CA ARG A 175 -24.69 19.44 -6.01
C ARG A 175 -25.15 20.72 -6.73
N ARG A 176 -25.47 21.78 -5.99
CA ARG A 176 -25.88 23.08 -6.55
C ARG A 176 -24.72 24.06 -6.74
N CYS A 177 -23.79 24.09 -5.78
CA CYS A 177 -22.69 25.06 -5.74
C CYS A 177 -21.32 24.43 -6.00
N ASP A 178 -21.27 23.10 -6.15
CA ASP A 178 -20.06 22.30 -6.30
C ASP A 178 -19.03 22.42 -5.15
N ILE A 179 -19.47 22.98 -4.03
CA ILE A 179 -18.68 23.06 -2.80
C ILE A 179 -18.58 21.69 -2.18
N ASN A 180 -17.37 21.34 -1.75
CA ASN A 180 -17.10 20.10 -1.06
C ASN A 180 -16.49 20.32 0.33
N VAL A 181 -16.89 19.47 1.28
CA VAL A 181 -16.45 19.51 2.67
C VAL A 181 -16.09 18.10 3.12
N GLN A 182 -14.97 17.92 3.81
CA GLN A 182 -14.60 16.65 4.43
C GLN A 182 -15.03 16.63 5.91
N GLY A 183 -15.83 15.65 6.30
CA GLY A 183 -16.35 15.56 7.66
C GLY A 183 -16.60 14.12 8.11
N LYS A 184 -16.88 13.92 9.40
CA LYS A 184 -17.23 12.59 9.92
C LYS A 184 -18.45 12.02 9.18
N PRO A 185 -18.55 10.69 9.00
CA PRO A 185 -19.78 10.07 8.48
C PRO A 185 -21.02 10.46 9.31
N GLY A 186 -22.15 10.71 8.65
CA GLY A 186 -23.43 11.03 9.29
C GLY A 186 -23.66 12.50 9.66
N LEU A 187 -22.78 13.43 9.25
CA LEU A 187 -23.02 14.86 9.43
C LEU A 187 -24.14 15.35 8.51
N LYS A 188 -25.01 16.20 9.05
CA LYS A 188 -26.00 16.96 8.29
C LYS A 188 -25.44 18.37 8.06
N ILE A 189 -25.03 18.67 6.84
CA ILE A 189 -24.36 19.93 6.48
C ILE A 189 -25.21 20.67 5.45
N MET A 190 -25.54 21.93 5.70
CA MET A 190 -26.30 22.79 4.79
C MET A 190 -25.38 23.82 4.12
N CYS A 191 -25.53 23.98 2.80
CA CYS A 191 -24.84 24.98 2.00
C CYS A 191 -25.62 26.30 2.02
N HIS A 192 -25.01 27.36 2.58
CA HIS A 192 -25.56 28.73 2.54
C HIS A 192 -24.90 29.63 1.49
N THR A 193 -23.98 29.09 0.69
CA THR A 193 -23.32 29.84 -0.37
C THR A 193 -24.34 30.34 -1.38
N HIS A 194 -24.30 31.64 -1.70
CA HIS A 194 -25.24 32.28 -2.63
C HIS A 194 -26.72 31.92 -2.36
N ASN A 195 -27.10 31.80 -1.09
CA ASN A 195 -28.46 31.46 -0.67
C ASN A 195 -28.98 30.10 -1.22
N CYS A 196 -28.07 29.15 -1.45
CA CYS A 196 -28.35 27.83 -2.03
C CYS A 196 -29.31 26.98 -1.18
N ASN A 197 -29.16 27.05 0.15
CA ASN A 197 -29.93 26.35 1.18
C ASN A 197 -30.16 24.85 0.88
N SER A 198 -29.15 24.20 0.29
CA SER A 198 -29.21 22.77 -0.04
C SER A 198 -28.36 21.94 0.90
N TRP A 199 -28.79 20.72 1.20
CA TRP A 199 -28.02 19.77 1.98
C TRP A 199 -26.87 19.19 1.15
N LEU A 200 -25.66 19.18 1.71
CA LEU A 200 -24.56 18.45 1.11
C LEU A 200 -24.78 16.95 1.31
N ILE A 201 -24.49 16.16 0.28
CA ILE A 201 -24.62 14.71 0.31
C ILE A 201 -23.26 14.03 0.18
N PRO A 202 -23.07 12.82 0.75
CA PRO A 202 -21.83 12.09 0.56
C PRO A 202 -21.55 11.82 -0.93
N GLU A 203 -20.30 11.99 -1.34
CA GLU A 203 -19.83 11.69 -2.69
C GLU A 203 -20.16 10.23 -3.06
N GLY A 204 -20.85 10.01 -4.19
CA GLY A 204 -21.31 8.68 -4.63
C GLY A 204 -22.74 8.28 -4.22
N SER A 205 -23.46 9.11 -3.45
CA SER A 205 -24.86 8.83 -3.06
C SER A 205 -25.84 9.13 -4.20
N SER A 206 -26.70 8.19 -4.59
CA SER A 206 -27.71 8.36 -5.65
C SER A 206 -29.04 8.99 -5.18
N VAL A 207 -29.06 9.64 -4.01
CA VAL A 207 -30.30 10.16 -3.43
C VAL A 207 -30.65 11.53 -4.04
N GLU A 208 -31.75 11.56 -4.79
CA GLU A 208 -32.44 12.81 -5.15
C GLU A 208 -33.02 13.46 -3.90
N VAL A 209 -32.64 14.71 -3.63
CA VAL A 209 -33.20 15.50 -2.54
C VAL A 209 -34.56 16.02 -2.98
N LYS A 210 -35.65 15.40 -2.51
CA LYS A 210 -36.98 16.01 -2.60
C LYS A 210 -36.97 17.33 -1.81
N SER A 211 -37.35 18.41 -2.48
CA SER A 211 -37.56 19.73 -1.88
C SER A 211 -38.64 19.64 -0.80
N PRO A 212 -38.44 20.19 0.41
CA PRO A 212 -39.48 20.24 1.44
C PRO A 212 -40.58 21.28 1.17
N LEU A 213 -40.55 22.00 0.05
CA LEU A 213 -41.48 23.11 -0.21
C LEU A 213 -42.83 22.70 -0.84
N SER A 214 -43.20 21.41 -0.84
CA SER A 214 -44.49 20.93 -1.35
C SER A 214 -45.53 20.58 -0.26
N GLU A 215 -45.29 20.89 1.01
CA GLU A 215 -46.22 20.58 2.13
C GLU A 215 -46.71 21.82 2.91
N LEU A 216 -46.84 22.96 2.24
CA LEU A 216 -47.63 24.08 2.79
C LEU A 216 -48.56 24.61 1.69
N ALA A 217 -49.63 23.86 1.45
CA ALA A 217 -50.87 24.36 0.86
C ALA A 217 -51.96 24.28 1.93
N PHE A 218 -52.20 25.41 2.58
CA PHE A 218 -53.48 25.80 3.19
C PHE A 218 -53.69 27.27 2.89
#